data_AF-A0A9D9DFW7-F1
#
_entry.id   AF-A0A9D9DFW7-F1
#
_cell.length_a   1.000
_cell.length_b   1.000
_cell.length_c   1.000
_cell.angle_alpha   90.00
_cell.angle_beta   90.00
_cell.angle_gamma   90.00
#
_symmetry.space_group_name_H-M   'P 1'
#
loop_
_entity.id
_entity.type
_entity.pdbx_description
1 polymer ?
#
loop_
_entity_poly.entity_id
_entity_poly.type
_entity_poly.pdbx_seq_one_letter_code
_entity_poly.pdbx_strand_id
1 'polypeptide(L)'
;MTGFIAYDKKHGGVYAKFCISRRDGRKVYKTCVSLGRVLDIEHNIFRNRSRGVYTFDPKTGEYGSPDPSFVPEEQPRGQKRAELWLDFGDAFFLDSFIKSSGFGSCLEAAGSSQDTLQALLLFTLIRGSQADLAEAEIWFEGSYARIMYPQAKLTLQQQYACLDFLTSEGVQHSIAEAYCSKFGDADFKLDKCPLPGCMFLQLMAQVLAKKLELLICKNGEPLSCQLAELRNQKCTVRSTQVRPEKPTAAQAALYQLAGICCPDKLRR
;
A
#
# COMPACT_ATOMS: atom_id res chain seq x y z
N MET A 1 52.85 -14.45 -10.31
CA MET A 1 52.89 -14.77 -8.87
C MET A 1 52.16 -16.09 -8.69
N THR A 2 52.84 -17.16 -8.29
CA THR A 2 52.21 -18.48 -8.19
C THR A 2 51.56 -18.65 -6.82
N GLY A 3 50.23 -18.78 -6.78
CA GLY A 3 49.45 -19.08 -5.58
C GLY A 3 48.62 -20.36 -5.73
N PHE A 4 47.85 -20.71 -4.71
CA PHE A 4 46.93 -21.85 -4.75
C PHE A 4 45.53 -21.44 -4.32
N ILE A 5 44.51 -22.15 -4.80
CA ILE A 5 43.12 -21.94 -4.40
C ILE A 5 42.79 -22.91 -3.26
N ALA A 6 42.23 -22.39 -2.17
CA ALA A 6 41.72 -23.15 -1.05
C ALA A 6 40.19 -23.13 -1.06
N TYR A 7 39.55 -24.26 -0.77
CA TYR A 7 38.10 -24.43 -0.79
C TYR A 7 37.53 -24.70 0.61
N ASP A 8 36.46 -23.99 0.96
CA ASP A 8 35.74 -24.11 2.23
C ASP A 8 34.27 -24.48 1.97
N LYS A 9 33.71 -25.47 2.69
CA LYS A 9 32.27 -25.76 2.66
C LYS A 9 31.55 -24.99 3.77
N LYS A 10 30.53 -24.19 3.41
CA LYS A 10 29.68 -23.44 4.37
C LYS A 10 28.22 -23.47 3.91
N HIS A 11 27.30 -23.81 4.81
CA HIS A 11 25.83 -23.77 4.59
C HIS A 11 25.39 -24.32 3.21
N GLY A 12 25.84 -25.52 2.85
CA GLY A 12 25.45 -26.17 1.57
C GLY A 12 26.08 -25.57 0.31
N GLY A 13 27.06 -24.67 0.43
CA GLY A 13 27.82 -24.11 -0.69
C GLY A 13 29.34 -24.29 -0.53
N VAL A 14 30.05 -24.40 -1.65
CA VAL A 14 31.53 -24.39 -1.70
C VAL A 14 31.98 -22.96 -1.97
N TYR A 15 32.98 -22.49 -1.22
CA TYR A 15 33.58 -21.17 -1.34
C TYR A 15 35.08 -21.30 -1.58
N ALA A 16 35.67 -20.36 -2.30
CA ALA A 16 37.09 -20.38 -2.63
C ALA A 16 37.83 -19.11 -2.19
N LYS A 17 39.11 -19.27 -1.89
CA LYS A 17 40.07 -18.20 -1.61
C LYS A 17 41.37 -18.47 -2.36
N PHE A 18 41.95 -17.46 -2.97
CA PHE A 18 43.27 -17.54 -3.57
C PHE A 18 44.33 -17.10 -2.56
N CYS A 19 45.32 -17.95 -2.30
CA CYS A 19 46.35 -17.71 -1.30
C CYS A 19 47.74 -17.69 -1.94
N ILE A 20 48.52 -16.65 -1.61
CA ILE A 20 49.93 -16.52 -1.97
C ILE A 20 50.76 -16.67 -0.69
N SER A 21 51.75 -17.55 -0.71
CA SER A 21 52.70 -17.73 0.40
C SER A 21 54.03 -17.06 0.06
N ARG A 22 54.47 -16.13 0.90
CA ARG A 22 55.79 -15.48 0.80
C ARG A 22 56.65 -15.91 1.98
N ARG A 23 57.85 -16.44 1.70
CA ARG A 23 58.82 -16.81 2.73
C ARG A 23 59.83 -15.68 2.91
N ASP A 24 60.06 -15.30 4.16
CA ASP A 24 61.05 -14.31 4.56
C ASP A 24 61.88 -14.91 5.70
N GLY A 25 63.06 -15.43 5.33
CA GLY A 25 63.90 -16.24 6.22
C GLY A 25 63.16 -17.46 6.80
N ARG A 26 63.03 -17.52 8.13
CA ARG A 26 62.35 -18.60 8.86
C ARG A 26 60.82 -18.43 8.95
N LYS A 27 60.26 -17.27 8.57
CA LYS A 27 58.82 -16.97 8.68
C LYS A 27 58.14 -17.11 7.32
N VAL A 28 56.91 -17.65 7.31
CA VAL A 28 56.06 -17.78 6.13
C VAL A 28 54.83 -16.90 6.32
N TYR A 29 54.63 -15.93 5.43
CA TYR A 29 53.45 -15.07 5.39
C TYR A 29 52.48 -15.58 4.34
N LYS A 30 51.19 -15.65 4.67
CA LYS A 30 50.12 -16.07 3.75
C LYS A 30 49.13 -14.92 3.56
N THR A 31 48.97 -14.47 2.32
CA THR A 31 47.95 -13.50 1.93
C THR A 31 46.87 -14.23 1.15
N CYS A 32 45.62 -14.16 1.62
CA CYS A 32 44.50 -14.83 0.96
C CYS A 32 43.42 -13.82 0.55
N VAL A 33 42.97 -13.88 -0.70
CA VAL A 33 41.87 -13.08 -1.26
C VAL A 33 40.67 -13.98 -1.49
N SER A 34 39.48 -13.54 -1.07
CA SER A 34 38.25 -14.30 -1.28
C SER A 34 37.81 -14.26 -2.75
N LEU A 35 37.59 -15.43 -3.33
CA LEU A 35 37.00 -15.58 -4.67
C LEU A 35 35.46 -15.69 -4.61
N GLY A 36 34.90 -15.95 -3.43
CA GLY A 36 33.44 -16.08 -3.25
C GLY A 36 32.95 -17.51 -3.45
N ARG A 37 31.72 -17.68 -3.93
CA ARG A 37 31.08 -19.00 -4.11
C ARG A 37 31.62 -19.66 -5.36
N VAL A 38 31.93 -20.95 -5.28
CA VAL A 38 32.35 -21.74 -6.43
C VAL A 38 31.12 -22.20 -7.21
N LEU A 39 31.13 -21.98 -8.52
CA LEU A 39 30.12 -22.51 -9.44
C LEU A 39 30.66 -23.73 -10.17
N ASP A 40 31.94 -23.69 -10.57
CA ASP A 40 32.64 -24.79 -11.22
C ASP A 40 34.12 -24.81 -10.79
N ILE A 41 34.58 -25.94 -10.26
CA ILE A 41 35.97 -26.13 -9.81
C ILE A 41 36.90 -26.37 -11.01
N GLU A 42 36.49 -27.17 -12.00
CA GLU A 42 37.31 -27.57 -13.14
C GLU A 42 37.63 -26.38 -14.04
N HIS A 43 36.64 -25.50 -14.22
CA HIS A 43 36.75 -24.30 -15.03
C HIS A 43 37.15 -23.04 -14.24
N ASN A 44 37.42 -23.15 -12.94
CA ASN A 44 37.74 -22.04 -12.04
C ASN A 44 36.72 -20.89 -12.12
N ILE A 45 35.43 -21.22 -12.03
CA ILE A 45 34.32 -20.26 -12.12
C ILE A 45 33.79 -19.92 -10.72
N PHE A 46 33.77 -18.63 -10.42
CA PHE A 46 33.41 -18.11 -9.11
C PHE A 46 32.33 -17.02 -9.19
N ARG A 47 31.63 -16.82 -8.08
CA ARG A 47 30.61 -15.78 -7.94
C ARG A 47 30.81 -14.96 -6.67
N ASN A 48 30.91 -13.64 -6.82
CA ASN A 48 30.90 -12.71 -5.70
C ASN A 48 30.06 -11.46 -6.01
N ARG A 49 29.77 -10.65 -4.98
CA ARG A 49 28.91 -9.46 -5.11
C ARG A 49 29.52 -8.35 -5.97
N SER A 50 30.84 -8.22 -5.98
CA SER A 50 31.56 -7.16 -6.68
C SER A 50 31.74 -7.40 -8.18
N ARG A 51 31.89 -8.67 -8.61
CA ARG A 51 32.28 -9.05 -9.97
C ARG A 51 31.25 -9.92 -10.70
N GLY A 52 30.14 -10.29 -10.06
CA GLY A 52 29.19 -11.22 -10.66
C GLY A 52 29.79 -12.62 -10.78
N VAL A 53 29.63 -13.25 -11.94
CA VAL A 53 30.18 -14.57 -12.29
C VAL A 53 31.42 -14.38 -13.17
N TYR A 54 32.55 -14.97 -12.79
CA TYR A 54 33.84 -14.73 -13.44
C TYR A 54 34.77 -15.95 -13.35
N THR A 55 35.78 -16.02 -14.22
CA THR A 55 36.87 -17.00 -14.15
C THR A 55 38.09 -16.40 -13.46
N PHE A 56 38.89 -17.22 -12.79
CA PHE A 56 40.14 -16.78 -12.17
C PHE A 56 41.28 -17.75 -12.48
N ASP A 57 42.37 -17.23 -13.04
CA ASP A 57 43.57 -18.03 -13.32
C ASP A 57 44.57 -17.92 -12.15
N PRO A 58 44.81 -19.00 -11.38
CA PRO A 58 45.73 -18.97 -10.25
C PRO A 58 47.22 -18.88 -10.65
N LYS A 59 47.57 -19.09 -11.93
CA LYS A 59 48.95 -18.99 -12.42
C LYS A 59 49.34 -17.54 -12.71
N THR A 60 48.45 -16.80 -13.37
CA THR A 60 48.64 -15.39 -13.74
C THR A 60 48.12 -14.43 -12.67
N GLY A 61 47.10 -14.84 -11.92
CA GLY A 61 46.37 -14.01 -10.96
C GLY A 61 45.31 -13.13 -11.62
N GLU A 62 44.96 -13.41 -12.88
CA GLU A 62 44.05 -12.60 -13.68
C GLU A 62 42.60 -13.06 -13.58
N TYR A 63 41.69 -12.11 -13.77
CA TYR A 63 40.25 -12.34 -13.83
C TYR A 63 39.79 -12.36 -15.28
N GLY A 64 38.97 -13.34 -15.64
CA GLY A 64 38.38 -13.46 -16.97
C GLY A 64 36.86 -13.55 -16.94
N SER A 65 36.29 -13.63 -18.14
CA SER A 65 34.87 -13.88 -18.34
C SER A 65 34.61 -15.38 -18.55
N PRO A 66 33.58 -15.98 -17.92
CA PRO A 66 33.21 -17.37 -18.18
C PRO A 66 32.42 -17.46 -19.48
N ASP A 67 32.27 -18.69 -19.99
CA ASP A 67 31.36 -18.98 -21.09
C ASP A 67 29.91 -18.60 -20.69
N PRO A 68 29.10 -18.03 -21.61
CA PRO A 68 27.73 -17.61 -21.34
C PRO A 68 26.84 -18.70 -20.73
N SER A 69 27.11 -19.98 -21.02
CA SER A 69 26.40 -21.13 -20.43
C SER A 69 26.55 -21.26 -18.90
N PHE A 70 27.60 -20.68 -18.33
CA PHE A 70 27.87 -20.68 -16.89
C PHE A 70 27.43 -19.41 -16.17
N VAL A 71 26.95 -18.41 -16.90
CA VAL A 71 26.21 -17.30 -16.33
C VAL A 71 24.78 -17.81 -16.17
N PRO A 72 24.30 -18.11 -14.94
CA PRO A 72 22.88 -18.37 -14.78
C PRO A 72 22.18 -17.15 -15.35
N GLU A 73 21.20 -17.34 -16.26
CA GLU A 73 20.29 -16.27 -16.65
C GLU A 73 19.95 -15.51 -15.38
N GLU A 74 20.16 -14.21 -15.37
CA GLU A 74 19.76 -13.41 -14.22
C GLU A 74 18.25 -13.64 -14.09
N GLN A 75 17.87 -14.59 -13.23
CA GLN A 75 16.51 -14.66 -12.74
C GLN A 75 16.29 -13.27 -12.21
N PRO A 76 15.36 -12.50 -12.80
CA PRO A 76 15.20 -11.10 -12.46
C PRO A 76 15.10 -11.09 -10.96
N ARG A 77 16.10 -10.51 -10.27
CA ARG A 77 16.17 -10.50 -8.80
C ARG A 77 14.79 -10.10 -8.38
N GLY A 78 14.02 -11.05 -7.84
CA GLY A 78 12.58 -10.88 -7.72
C GLY A 78 12.40 -9.50 -7.14
N GLN A 79 11.86 -8.57 -7.95
CA GLN A 79 11.72 -7.19 -7.51
C GLN A 79 11.14 -7.33 -6.12
N LYS A 80 11.83 -6.83 -5.09
CA LYS A 80 11.19 -6.70 -3.78
C LYS A 80 10.02 -5.78 -4.09
N ARG A 81 8.88 -6.37 -4.45
CA ARG A 81 7.69 -5.66 -4.89
C ARG A 81 7.39 -4.75 -3.74
N ALA A 82 7.53 -3.44 -3.98
CA ALA A 82 7.57 -2.45 -2.92
C ALA A 82 6.42 -2.74 -1.95
N GLU A 83 6.77 -3.14 -0.73
CA GLU A 83 5.78 -3.26 0.34
C GLU A 83 5.32 -1.83 0.60
N LEU A 84 4.05 -1.54 0.29
CA LEU A 84 3.49 -0.23 0.58
C LEU A 84 2.99 -0.26 2.02
N TRP A 85 3.30 0.81 2.73
CA TRP A 85 2.77 1.06 4.06
C TRP A 85 1.71 2.13 3.94
N LEU A 86 0.46 1.81 4.29
CA LEU A 86 -0.68 2.71 4.12
C LEU A 86 -1.46 2.88 5.43
N ASP A 87 -2.11 4.03 5.56
CA ASP A 87 -3.13 4.29 6.57
C ASP A 87 -4.34 3.41 6.25
N PHE A 88 -4.84 2.66 7.23
CA PHE A 88 -5.83 1.60 6.99
C PHE A 88 -7.15 1.85 7.71
N GLY A 89 -7.09 2.10 9.01
CA GLY A 89 -8.25 1.91 9.88
C GLY A 89 -9.44 2.81 9.54
N ASP A 90 -9.21 4.10 9.30
CA ASP A 90 -10.28 5.07 9.01
C ASP A 90 -10.96 4.80 7.66
N ALA A 91 -10.18 4.62 6.59
CA ALA A 91 -10.70 4.32 5.27
C ALA A 91 -11.47 2.99 5.24
N PHE A 92 -10.89 1.91 5.79
CA PHE A 92 -11.55 0.60 5.86
C PHE A 92 -12.83 0.64 6.69
N PHE A 93 -12.77 1.32 7.84
CA PHE A 93 -13.91 1.44 8.74
C PHE A 93 -15.07 2.20 8.08
N LEU A 94 -14.79 3.34 7.44
CA LEU A 94 -15.82 4.14 6.79
C LEU A 94 -16.42 3.43 5.58
N ASP A 95 -15.62 2.78 4.73
CA ASP A 95 -16.13 1.96 3.63
C ASP A 95 -17.03 0.82 4.14
N SER A 96 -16.59 0.12 5.18
CA SER A 96 -17.36 -0.95 5.82
C SER A 96 -18.68 -0.42 6.40
N PHE A 97 -18.67 0.77 7.01
CA PHE A 97 -19.86 1.43 7.54
C PHE A 97 -20.83 1.86 6.45
N ILE A 98 -20.34 2.44 5.34
CA ILE A 98 -21.18 2.83 4.20
C ILE A 98 -21.88 1.60 3.60
N LYS A 99 -21.15 0.48 3.49
CA LYS A 99 -21.69 -0.79 3.00
C LYS A 99 -22.72 -1.40 3.95
N SER A 100 -22.45 -1.42 5.26
CA SER A 100 -23.34 -2.04 6.25
C SER A 100 -24.57 -1.18 6.57
N SER A 101 -24.47 0.15 6.48
CA SER A 101 -25.58 1.07 6.74
C SER A 101 -26.63 1.09 5.61
N GLY A 102 -26.32 0.53 4.44
CA GLY A 102 -27.17 0.61 3.25
C GLY A 102 -27.02 1.91 2.45
N PHE A 103 -26.12 2.81 2.86
CA PHE A 103 -25.85 4.04 2.11
C PHE A 103 -25.15 3.78 0.78
N GLY A 104 -24.46 2.63 0.66
CA GLY A 104 -23.84 2.20 -0.59
C GLY A 104 -24.79 2.23 -1.80
N SER A 105 -26.06 1.82 -1.64
CA SER A 105 -27.03 1.87 -2.75
C SER A 105 -27.38 3.29 -3.20
N CYS A 106 -27.23 4.29 -2.33
CA CYS A 106 -27.42 5.69 -2.69
C CYS A 106 -26.29 6.18 -3.60
N LEU A 107 -25.05 5.75 -3.32
CA LEU A 107 -23.89 6.06 -4.17
C LEU A 107 -23.94 5.31 -5.50
N GLU A 108 -24.47 4.09 -5.50
CA GLU A 108 -24.69 3.33 -6.73
C GLU A 108 -25.69 4.02 -7.65
N ALA A 109 -26.74 4.62 -7.10
CA ALA A 109 -27.74 5.39 -7.83
C ALA A 109 -27.17 6.64 -8.53
N ALA A 110 -26.00 7.12 -8.10
CA ALA A 110 -25.31 8.21 -8.81
C ALA A 110 -24.92 7.81 -10.23
N GLY A 111 -24.61 6.54 -10.48
CA GLY A 111 -24.16 6.05 -11.79
C GLY A 111 -22.63 6.04 -11.93
N SER A 112 -22.09 6.60 -13.01
CA SER A 112 -20.66 6.55 -13.34
C SER A 112 -19.75 7.23 -12.30
N SER A 113 -18.45 6.89 -12.30
CA SER A 113 -17.41 7.45 -11.41
C SER A 113 -17.53 7.10 -9.93
N GLN A 114 -18.09 5.93 -9.60
CA GLN A 114 -18.30 5.47 -8.23
C GLN A 114 -17.03 5.45 -7.39
N ASP A 115 -15.91 4.95 -7.92
CA ASP A 115 -14.63 4.90 -7.19
C ASP A 115 -14.15 6.31 -6.79
N THR A 116 -14.14 7.26 -7.72
CA THR A 116 -13.74 8.65 -7.45
C THR A 116 -14.70 9.31 -6.47
N LEU A 117 -16.01 9.12 -6.64
CA LEU A 117 -17.03 9.66 -5.74
C LEU A 117 -16.89 9.09 -4.32
N GLN A 118 -16.71 7.78 -4.19
CA GLN A 118 -16.54 7.11 -2.90
C GLN A 118 -15.24 7.55 -2.22
N ALA A 119 -14.13 7.62 -2.96
CA ALA A 119 -12.86 8.13 -2.44
C ALA A 119 -12.97 9.58 -1.96
N LEU A 120 -13.62 10.46 -2.74
CA LEU A 120 -13.88 11.85 -2.33
C LEU A 120 -14.78 11.94 -1.12
N LEU A 121 -15.85 11.14 -1.05
CA LEU A 121 -16.74 11.12 0.10
C LEU A 121 -16.03 10.68 1.37
N LEU A 122 -15.18 9.64 1.30
CA LEU A 122 -14.33 9.23 2.43
C LEU A 122 -13.40 10.36 2.85
N PHE A 123 -12.72 11.00 1.90
CA PHE A 123 -11.84 12.14 2.18
C PHE A 123 -12.60 13.28 2.89
N THR A 124 -13.77 13.66 2.37
CA THR A 124 -14.62 14.71 2.95
C THR A 124 -15.14 14.33 4.33
N LEU A 125 -15.51 13.08 4.57
CA LEU A 125 -15.89 12.59 5.91
C LEU A 125 -14.75 12.71 6.92
N ILE A 126 -13.54 12.32 6.49
CA ILE A 126 -12.35 12.30 7.33
C ILE A 126 -11.88 13.72 7.69
N ARG A 127 -11.95 14.64 6.72
CA ARG A 127 -11.53 16.04 6.91
C ARG A 127 -12.63 16.94 7.45
N GLY A 128 -13.90 16.56 7.29
CA GLY A 128 -15.05 17.36 7.69
C GLY A 128 -15.10 18.71 6.97
N SER A 129 -15.47 19.77 7.71
CA SER A 129 -15.49 21.14 7.18
C SER A 129 -14.11 21.71 6.82
N GLN A 130 -13.03 21.01 7.17
CA GLN A 130 -11.64 21.36 6.84
C GLN A 130 -11.15 20.66 5.57
N ALA A 131 -12.04 20.05 4.79
CA ALA A 131 -11.68 19.38 3.55
C ALA A 131 -11.17 20.39 2.51
N ASP A 132 -9.85 20.46 2.35
CA ASP A 132 -9.23 21.06 1.18
C ASP A 132 -9.02 19.97 0.11
N LEU A 133 -9.80 20.04 -0.98
CA LEU A 133 -9.74 19.07 -2.06
C LEU A 133 -8.36 19.00 -2.73
N ALA A 134 -7.54 20.04 -2.63
CA ALA A 134 -6.15 20.00 -3.10
C ALA A 134 -5.31 18.92 -2.38
N GLU A 135 -5.69 18.54 -1.15
CA GLU A 135 -5.00 17.50 -0.38
C GLU A 135 -5.54 16.08 -0.64
N ALA A 136 -6.63 15.93 -1.39
CA ALA A 136 -7.28 14.64 -1.58
C ALA A 136 -6.38 13.63 -2.30
N GLU A 137 -5.60 14.09 -3.30
CA GLU A 137 -4.66 13.24 -4.03
C GLU A 137 -3.58 12.66 -3.11
N ILE A 138 -2.95 13.53 -2.30
CA ILE A 138 -1.91 13.15 -1.35
C ILE A 138 -2.46 12.19 -0.30
N TRP A 139 -3.65 12.47 0.25
CA TRP A 139 -4.32 11.56 1.17
C TRP A 139 -4.54 10.18 0.55
N PHE A 140 -5.02 10.14 -0.70
CA PHE A 140 -5.34 8.89 -1.39
C PHE A 140 -4.10 8.03 -1.62
N GLU A 141 -2.97 8.62 -1.98
CA GLU A 141 -1.71 7.90 -2.18
C GLU A 141 -1.22 7.16 -0.92
N GLY A 142 -1.43 7.77 0.25
CA GLY A 142 -1.08 7.22 1.56
C GLY A 142 -2.15 6.35 2.23
N SER A 143 -3.35 6.29 1.67
CA SER A 143 -4.52 5.64 2.27
C SER A 143 -4.82 4.29 1.64
N TYR A 144 -5.35 3.35 2.43
CA TYR A 144 -5.90 2.08 1.96
C TYR A 144 -7.04 2.27 0.95
N ALA A 145 -7.67 3.45 0.92
CA ALA A 145 -8.64 3.83 -0.10
C ALA A 145 -8.14 3.58 -1.53
N ARG A 146 -6.85 3.73 -1.83
CA ARG A 146 -6.29 3.45 -3.17
C ARG A 146 -6.31 1.98 -3.58
N ILE A 147 -6.40 1.09 -2.61
CA ILE A 147 -6.51 -0.33 -2.85
C ILE A 147 -7.98 -0.71 -2.99
N MET A 148 -8.87 -0.08 -2.21
CA MET A 148 -10.32 -0.31 -2.29
C MET A 148 -10.94 0.22 -3.59
N TYR A 149 -10.48 1.39 -4.04
CA TYR A 149 -11.00 2.11 -5.20
C TYR A 149 -9.92 2.26 -6.27
N PRO A 150 -9.50 1.17 -6.93
CA PRO A 150 -8.35 1.18 -7.84
C PRO A 150 -8.57 2.05 -9.09
N GLN A 151 -9.82 2.40 -9.43
CA GLN A 151 -10.14 3.26 -10.57
C GLN A 151 -10.32 4.73 -10.18
N ALA A 152 -10.27 5.06 -8.88
CA ALA A 152 -10.40 6.44 -8.43
C ALA A 152 -9.19 7.25 -8.90
N LYS A 153 -9.48 8.44 -9.43
CA LYS A 153 -8.48 9.43 -9.80
C LYS A 153 -8.79 10.71 -9.06
N LEU A 154 -7.92 11.08 -8.13
CA LEU A 154 -8.09 12.29 -7.33
C LEU A 154 -7.19 13.43 -7.80
N THR A 155 -6.82 13.47 -9.08
CA THR A 155 -6.20 14.68 -9.65
C THR A 155 -7.22 15.82 -9.65
N LEU A 156 -6.78 17.07 -9.51
CA LEU A 156 -7.66 18.24 -9.47
C LEU A 156 -8.71 18.25 -10.61
N GLN A 157 -8.30 17.89 -11.83
CA GLN A 157 -9.20 17.78 -12.98
C GLN A 157 -10.32 16.75 -12.76
N GLN A 158 -9.99 15.57 -12.22
CA GLN A 158 -10.95 14.49 -11.99
C GLN A 158 -11.84 14.77 -10.78
N GLN A 159 -11.32 15.48 -9.78
CA GLN A 159 -12.12 15.99 -8.68
C GLN A 159 -13.20 16.93 -9.20
N TYR A 160 -12.85 17.97 -9.97
CA TYR A 160 -13.83 18.90 -10.54
C TYR A 160 -14.83 18.21 -11.47
N ALA A 161 -14.38 17.28 -12.33
CA ALA A 161 -15.29 16.51 -13.17
C ALA A 161 -16.32 15.70 -12.35
N CYS A 162 -15.91 15.15 -11.20
CA CYS A 162 -16.82 14.47 -10.28
C CYS A 162 -17.81 15.44 -9.61
N LEU A 163 -17.37 16.66 -9.26
CA LEU A 163 -18.25 17.68 -8.68
C LEU A 163 -19.24 18.24 -9.70
N ASP A 164 -18.81 18.48 -10.94
CA ASP A 164 -19.69 18.90 -12.03
C ASP A 164 -20.76 17.84 -12.29
N PHE A 165 -20.37 16.56 -12.27
CA PHE A 165 -21.31 15.45 -12.35
C PHE A 165 -22.33 15.46 -11.21
N LEU A 166 -21.89 15.67 -9.96
CA LEU A 166 -22.79 15.78 -8.81
C LEU A 166 -23.70 17.02 -8.86
N THR A 167 -23.39 18.03 -9.68
CA THR A 167 -24.25 19.21 -9.85
C THR A 167 -25.49 18.89 -10.70
N SER A 168 -25.50 17.77 -11.42
CA SER A 168 -26.66 17.32 -12.21
C SER A 168 -27.87 17.03 -11.31
N GLU A 169 -28.99 17.67 -11.61
CA GLU A 169 -30.27 17.47 -10.90
C GLU A 169 -30.70 16.00 -10.91
N GLY A 170 -30.58 15.31 -12.06
CA GLY A 170 -30.95 13.91 -12.17
C GLY A 170 -30.11 12.99 -11.27
N VAL A 171 -28.81 13.31 -11.12
CA VAL A 171 -27.91 12.56 -10.22
C VAL A 171 -28.30 12.81 -8.76
N GLN A 172 -28.50 14.07 -8.36
CA GLN A 172 -28.90 14.40 -6.99
C GLN A 172 -30.26 13.78 -6.64
N HIS A 173 -31.23 13.84 -7.55
CA HIS A 173 -32.54 13.23 -7.36
C HIS A 173 -32.43 11.71 -7.22
N SER A 174 -31.63 11.04 -8.05
CA SER A 174 -31.44 9.59 -7.98
C SER A 174 -30.83 9.17 -6.64
N ILE A 175 -29.83 9.91 -6.15
CA ILE A 175 -29.20 9.66 -4.85
C ILE A 175 -30.19 9.93 -3.71
N ALA A 176 -30.93 11.04 -3.76
CA ALA A 176 -31.89 11.41 -2.73
C ALA A 176 -33.08 10.47 -2.68
N GLU A 177 -33.63 10.04 -3.82
CA GLU A 177 -34.71 9.06 -3.89
C GLU A 177 -34.26 7.71 -3.33
N ALA A 178 -33.06 7.25 -3.70
CA ALA A 178 -32.46 6.05 -3.12
C ALA A 178 -32.28 6.20 -1.60
N TYR A 179 -31.87 7.38 -1.13
CA TYR A 179 -31.76 7.67 0.29
C TYR A 179 -33.12 7.63 0.99
N CYS A 180 -34.12 8.35 0.49
CA CYS A 180 -35.46 8.42 1.07
C CYS A 180 -36.14 7.05 1.09
N SER A 181 -35.96 6.23 0.05
CA SER A 181 -36.45 4.85 0.02
C SER A 181 -35.82 3.98 1.12
N LYS A 182 -34.58 4.24 1.53
CA LYS A 182 -33.85 3.45 2.53
C LYS A 182 -34.02 3.98 3.95
N PHE A 183 -34.05 5.30 4.12
CA PHE A 183 -33.92 5.97 5.41
C PHE A 183 -35.06 6.94 5.74
N GLY A 184 -35.97 7.21 4.79
CA GLY A 184 -37.03 8.22 4.89
C GLY A 184 -36.56 9.65 4.57
N ASP A 185 -37.51 10.58 4.52
CA ASP A 185 -37.31 11.97 4.02
C ASP A 185 -36.61 12.94 4.98
N ALA A 186 -36.14 12.50 6.15
CA ALA A 186 -35.76 13.42 7.22
C ALA A 186 -34.43 14.15 6.99
N ASP A 187 -33.49 13.56 6.25
CA ASP A 187 -32.09 14.04 6.20
C ASP A 187 -31.70 14.67 4.83
N PHE A 188 -32.35 14.29 3.72
CA PHE A 188 -32.13 14.89 2.40
C PHE A 188 -33.30 15.79 2.03
N LYS A 189 -33.27 17.05 2.48
CA LYS A 189 -34.16 18.09 1.97
C LYS A 189 -33.49 18.82 0.83
N LEU A 190 -33.58 18.26 -0.37
CA LEU A 190 -33.22 18.99 -1.58
C LEU A 190 -34.29 20.06 -1.83
N ASP A 191 -33.86 21.32 -1.88
CA ASP A 191 -34.69 22.41 -2.39
C ASP A 191 -34.99 22.20 -3.89
N LYS A 192 -35.90 23.00 -4.46
CA LYS A 192 -36.29 22.92 -5.88
C LYS A 192 -35.15 23.12 -6.89
N CYS A 193 -33.97 23.52 -6.45
CA CYS A 193 -32.81 23.75 -7.30
C CYS A 193 -31.66 22.81 -6.89
N PRO A 194 -30.95 22.20 -7.86
CA PRO A 194 -29.81 21.34 -7.55
C PRO A 194 -28.72 22.16 -6.86
N LEU A 195 -28.09 21.55 -5.85
CA LEU A 195 -26.98 22.15 -5.13
C LEU A 195 -25.71 22.13 -6.00
N PRO A 196 -24.78 23.08 -5.85
CA PRO A 196 -23.44 22.90 -6.38
C PRO A 196 -22.84 21.58 -5.89
N GLY A 197 -22.15 20.84 -6.76
CA GLY A 197 -21.69 19.48 -6.44
C GLY A 197 -20.80 19.37 -5.21
N CYS A 198 -19.99 20.39 -4.92
CA CYS A 198 -19.20 20.46 -3.68
C CYS A 198 -20.08 20.55 -2.42
N MET A 199 -21.18 21.32 -2.48
CA MET A 199 -22.14 21.42 -1.38
C MET A 199 -22.93 20.13 -1.23
N PHE A 200 -23.29 19.48 -2.34
CA PHE A 200 -23.98 18.19 -2.31
C PHE A 200 -23.09 17.07 -1.75
N LEU A 201 -21.80 17.04 -2.12
CA LEU A 201 -20.81 16.14 -1.52
C LEU A 201 -20.68 16.38 -0.01
N GLN A 202 -20.62 17.65 0.41
CA GLN A 202 -20.57 18.01 1.83
C GLN A 202 -21.84 17.57 2.57
N LEU A 203 -23.02 17.72 1.97
CA LEU A 203 -24.28 17.26 2.54
C LEU A 203 -24.28 15.73 2.73
N MET A 204 -23.87 14.97 1.70
CA MET A 204 -23.72 13.51 1.81
C MET A 204 -22.79 13.13 2.98
N ALA A 205 -21.63 13.80 3.08
CA ALA A 205 -20.69 13.58 4.17
C ALA A 205 -21.30 13.94 5.54
N GLN A 206 -22.03 15.05 5.66
CA GLN A 206 -22.67 15.47 6.91
C GLN A 206 -23.75 14.48 7.38
N VAL A 207 -24.58 13.98 6.46
CA VAL A 207 -25.61 12.98 6.77
C VAL A 207 -24.97 11.69 7.31
N LEU A 208 -23.92 11.21 6.64
CA LEU A 208 -23.15 10.05 7.08
C LEU A 208 -22.44 10.30 8.41
N ALA A 209 -21.80 11.46 8.57
CA ALA A 209 -21.11 11.85 9.79
C ALA A 209 -22.06 11.87 10.99
N LYS A 210 -23.25 12.46 10.85
CA LYS A 210 -24.28 12.49 11.90
C LYS A 210 -24.73 11.07 12.30
N LYS A 211 -24.94 10.17 11.34
CA LYS A 211 -25.28 8.77 11.64
C LYS A 211 -24.13 8.07 12.36
N LEU A 212 -22.91 8.34 11.95
CA LEU A 212 -21.73 7.74 12.56
C LEU A 212 -21.48 8.27 13.98
N GLU A 213 -21.68 9.58 14.20
CA GLU A 213 -21.60 10.22 15.52
C GLU A 213 -22.54 9.56 16.53
N LEU A 214 -23.79 9.31 16.13
CA LEU A 214 -24.77 8.61 16.97
C LEU A 214 -24.35 7.18 17.34
N LEU A 215 -23.48 6.56 16.53
CA LEU A 215 -23.03 5.18 16.70
C LEU A 215 -21.78 5.06 17.56
N ILE A 216 -20.75 5.88 17.28
CA ILE A 216 -19.41 5.70 17.86
C ILE A 216 -18.98 6.83 18.80
N CYS A 217 -19.58 8.02 18.72
CA CYS A 217 -19.20 9.12 19.60
C CYS A 217 -19.95 8.99 20.92
N LYS A 218 -19.22 8.72 22.00
CA LYS A 218 -19.73 8.75 23.38
C LYS A 218 -19.10 9.92 24.12
N ASN A 219 -19.81 10.42 25.13
CA ASN A 219 -19.27 11.38 26.11
C ASN A 219 -18.71 12.69 25.51
N GLY A 220 -19.26 13.16 24.40
CA GLY A 220 -18.89 14.45 23.80
C GLY A 220 -17.58 14.48 23.02
N GLU A 221 -16.94 13.33 22.79
CA GLU A 221 -15.78 13.27 21.90
C GLU A 221 -16.21 13.51 20.44
N PRO A 222 -15.52 14.40 19.69
CA PRO A 222 -15.88 14.69 18.32
C PRO A 222 -15.51 13.53 17.38
N LEU A 223 -16.29 13.36 16.30
CA LEU A 223 -16.05 12.31 15.31
C LEU A 223 -14.63 12.34 14.73
N SER A 224 -14.07 13.54 14.54
CA SER A 224 -12.72 13.72 14.03
C SER A 224 -11.65 13.04 14.90
N CYS A 225 -11.83 13.01 16.23
CA CYS A 225 -10.93 12.30 17.14
C CYS A 225 -11.04 10.78 16.97
N GLN A 226 -12.26 10.25 16.81
CA GLN A 226 -12.47 8.82 16.57
C GLN A 226 -11.86 8.37 15.25
N LEU A 227 -12.05 9.16 14.19
CA LEU A 227 -11.46 8.88 12.88
C LEU A 227 -9.93 9.03 12.90
N ALA A 228 -9.39 9.96 13.68
CA ALA A 228 -7.94 10.07 13.87
C ALA A 228 -7.36 8.85 14.59
N GLU A 229 -8.03 8.33 15.61
CA GLU A 229 -7.64 7.09 16.29
C GLU A 229 -7.63 5.90 15.34
N LEU A 230 -8.63 5.78 14.46
CA LEU A 230 -8.68 4.75 13.42
C LEU A 230 -7.57 4.92 12.37
N ARG A 231 -7.25 6.14 11.95
CA ARG A 231 -6.16 6.42 10.98
C ARG A 231 -4.79 5.95 11.47
N ASN A 232 -4.59 5.86 12.78
CA ASN A 232 -3.35 5.36 13.36
C ASN A 232 -3.12 3.87 13.09
N GLN A 233 -4.16 3.10 12.75
CA GLN A 233 -4.00 1.72 12.31
C GLN A 233 -3.47 1.67 10.88
N LYS A 234 -2.33 1.00 10.68
CA LYS A 234 -1.69 0.89 9.37
C LYS A 234 -1.91 -0.49 8.75
N CYS A 235 -1.52 -0.63 7.48
CA CYS A 235 -1.43 -1.93 6.82
C CYS A 235 -0.20 -2.03 5.94
N THR A 236 0.28 -3.27 5.78
CA THR A 236 1.29 -3.62 4.78
C THR A 236 0.60 -4.21 3.56
N VAL A 237 0.81 -3.59 2.40
CA VAL A 237 0.30 -4.07 1.11
C VAL A 237 1.40 -4.83 0.39
N ARG A 238 1.08 -6.08 0.03
CA ARG A 238 1.89 -6.93 -0.83
C ARG A 238 1.18 -7.11 -2.17
N SER A 239 1.79 -7.88 -3.07
CA SER A 239 1.25 -8.05 -4.43
C SER A 239 -0.11 -8.73 -4.50
N THR A 240 -0.46 -9.58 -3.53
CA THR A 240 -1.69 -10.39 -3.54
C THR A 240 -2.54 -10.25 -2.28
N GLN A 241 -2.03 -9.54 -1.28
CA GLN A 241 -2.68 -9.43 0.01
C GLN A 241 -2.38 -8.09 0.67
N VAL A 242 -3.34 -7.61 1.46
CA VAL A 242 -3.18 -6.54 2.42
C VAL A 242 -3.24 -7.15 3.82
N ARG A 243 -2.31 -6.75 4.68
CA ARG A 243 -2.23 -7.19 6.08
C ARG A 243 -2.37 -5.97 6.99
N PRO A 244 -3.56 -5.74 7.57
CA PRO A 244 -3.75 -4.73 8.60
C PRO A 244 -2.93 -5.07 9.84
N GLU A 245 -2.48 -4.03 10.55
CA GLU A 245 -2.02 -4.17 11.91
C GLU A 245 -3.20 -4.56 12.82
N LYS A 246 -2.90 -5.24 13.93
CA LYS A 246 -3.95 -5.54 14.91
C LYS A 246 -4.45 -4.24 15.51
N PRO A 247 -5.78 -4.05 15.63
CA PRO A 247 -6.32 -2.84 16.22
C PRO A 247 -5.91 -2.71 17.69
N THR A 248 -5.67 -1.48 18.13
CA THR A 248 -5.54 -1.14 19.55
C THR A 248 -6.87 -1.41 20.29
N ALA A 249 -6.86 -1.39 21.62
CA ALA A 249 -8.10 -1.54 22.39
C ALA A 249 -9.15 -0.45 22.05
N ALA A 250 -8.70 0.78 21.80
CA ALA A 250 -9.57 1.90 21.41
C ALA A 250 -10.16 1.66 20.02
N GLN A 251 -9.34 1.31 19.03
CA GLN A 251 -9.79 0.98 17.67
C GLN A 251 -10.75 -0.21 17.66
N ALA A 252 -10.43 -1.27 18.42
CA ALA A 252 -11.29 -2.46 18.54
C ALA A 252 -12.66 -2.12 19.12
N ALA A 253 -12.73 -1.21 20.10
CA ALA A 253 -14.00 -0.72 20.64
C ALA A 253 -14.83 0.01 19.58
N LEU A 254 -14.21 0.84 18.73
CA LEU A 254 -14.90 1.52 17.63
C LEU A 254 -15.45 0.53 16.59
N TYR A 255 -14.63 -0.44 16.18
CA TYR A 255 -15.05 -1.53 15.31
C TYR A 255 -16.26 -2.29 15.89
N GLN A 256 -16.21 -2.60 17.19
CA GLN A 256 -17.29 -3.29 17.88
C GLN A 256 -18.59 -2.46 17.94
N LEU A 257 -18.49 -1.17 18.26
CA LEU A 257 -19.67 -0.27 18.29
C LEU A 257 -20.36 -0.20 16.93
N ALA A 258 -19.58 -0.23 15.84
CA ALA A 258 -20.11 -0.22 14.50
C ALA A 258 -20.51 -1.60 13.94
N GLY A 259 -20.30 -2.67 14.70
CA GLY A 259 -20.52 -4.04 14.23
C GLY A 259 -19.61 -4.44 13.06
N ILE A 260 -18.44 -3.82 12.93
CA ILE A 260 -17.48 -4.05 11.85
C ILE A 260 -16.38 -4.99 12.35
N CYS A 261 -16.07 -6.02 11.57
CA CYS A 261 -14.97 -6.92 11.86
C CYS A 261 -13.70 -6.45 11.13
N CYS A 262 -12.66 -6.11 11.87
CA CYS A 262 -11.35 -5.79 11.29
C CYS A 262 -10.67 -7.08 10.80
N PRO A 263 -10.32 -7.21 9.51
CA PRO A 263 -9.81 -8.45 8.94
C PRO A 263 -8.32 -8.62 9.23
N ASP A 264 -7.89 -9.85 9.50
CA ASP A 264 -6.45 -10.16 9.62
C ASP A 264 -5.72 -10.06 8.27
N LYS A 265 -6.43 -10.35 7.17
CA LYS A 265 -5.91 -10.34 5.81
C LYS A 265 -7.03 -10.03 4.81
N LEU A 266 -6.69 -9.24 3.80
CA LEU A 266 -7.55 -8.91 2.66
C LEU A 266 -6.85 -9.32 1.37
N ARG A 267 -7.61 -9.75 0.36
CA ARG A 267 -7.08 -9.93 -1.00
C ARG A 267 -6.98 -8.58 -1.70
N ARG A 268 -5.98 -8.46 -2.57
CA ARG A 268 -5.79 -7.31 -3.46
C ARG A 268 -6.32 -7.63 -4.85
#